data_AF-A0A9P4MT39-F1
#
_entry.id   AF-A0A9P4MT39-F1
#
_cell.length_a   1.000
_cell.length_b   1.000
_cell.length_c   1.000
_cell.angle_alpha   90.00
_cell.angle_beta   90.00
_cell.angle_gamma   90.00
#
_symmetry.space_group_name_H-M   'P 1'
#
loop_
_entity.id
_entity.type
_entity.pdbx_description
1 polymer ?
#
loop_
_entity_poly.entity_id
_entity_poly.type
_entity_poly.pdbx_seq_one_letter_code
_entity_poly.pdbx_strand_id
1 'polypeptide(L)'
;MAPLKTLVSTLVLSLMVLDTAASPYGPSREKPATSIASAISPNAEIPAESEAPAAETPGAEIVSQWKSFFKNNCAFGVYVEAARCVDDPTKPAPVSGVKYIAPGGEFENPFKHKDDACSHTIRSSTQQDQTANVYQVEYSVRDGNIWYDLSDIDGHPLLQYKRSLEVKQVGCERIFCDAKQGLAGSGPDCEWPYFQTCKSGDIEFYLC
;
A
#
# COMPACT_ATOMS: atom_id res chain seq x y z
N MET A 1 -29.13 -59.26 -22.14
CA MET A 1 -29.65 -57.91 -22.43
C MET A 1 -30.50 -57.50 -21.23
N ALA A 2 -30.04 -56.55 -20.42
CA ALA A 2 -30.73 -56.07 -19.22
C ALA A 2 -30.92 -54.55 -19.34
N PRO A 3 -32.05 -53.98 -18.88
CA PRO A 3 -32.34 -52.57 -19.10
C PRO A 3 -31.63 -51.69 -18.06
N LEU A 4 -30.98 -50.65 -18.57
CA LEU A 4 -30.32 -49.59 -17.83
C LEU A 4 -31.40 -48.70 -17.18
N LYS A 5 -31.46 -48.67 -15.84
CA LYS A 5 -32.35 -47.78 -15.10
C LYS A 5 -31.68 -46.41 -14.94
N THR A 6 -32.24 -45.40 -15.59
CA THR A 6 -31.87 -43.99 -15.44
C THR A 6 -32.39 -43.46 -14.11
N LEU A 7 -31.48 -43.09 -13.20
CA LEU A 7 -31.78 -42.34 -11.99
C LEU A 7 -31.78 -40.84 -12.34
N VAL A 8 -32.96 -40.22 -12.29
CA VAL A 8 -33.13 -38.77 -12.37
C VAL A 8 -32.88 -38.22 -10.96
N SER A 9 -31.72 -37.60 -10.77
CA SER A 9 -31.37 -36.92 -9.51
C SER A 9 -31.90 -35.49 -9.54
N THR A 10 -32.98 -35.26 -8.81
CA THR A 10 -33.57 -33.93 -8.61
C THR A 10 -32.64 -33.09 -7.73
N LEU A 11 -31.95 -32.12 -8.34
CA LEU A 11 -31.13 -31.15 -7.63
C LEU A 11 -32.06 -30.11 -6.97
N VAL A 12 -32.13 -30.11 -5.65
CA VAL A 12 -32.84 -29.09 -4.86
C VAL A 12 -31.96 -27.84 -4.83
N LEU A 13 -32.39 -26.80 -5.55
CA LEU A 13 -31.76 -25.49 -5.53
C LEU A 13 -32.22 -24.73 -4.29
N SER A 14 -31.46 -24.84 -3.19
CA SER A 14 -31.62 -23.95 -2.03
C SER A 14 -31.15 -22.55 -2.43
N LEU A 15 -32.09 -21.63 -2.62
CA LEU A 15 -31.82 -20.19 -2.57
C LEU A 15 -31.27 -19.87 -1.18
N MET A 16 -29.96 -19.62 -1.08
CA MET A 16 -29.41 -18.90 0.06
C MET A 16 -29.73 -17.41 -0.14
N VAL A 17 -30.50 -16.88 0.80
CA VAL A 17 -30.73 -15.46 0.99
C VAL A 17 -29.37 -14.81 1.28
N LEU A 18 -28.92 -13.93 0.40
CA LEU A 18 -27.81 -13.02 0.66
C LEU A 18 -28.29 -11.99 1.68
N ASP A 19 -27.98 -12.22 2.95
CA ASP A 19 -27.96 -11.15 3.95
C ASP A 19 -26.87 -10.16 3.54
N THR A 20 -27.29 -8.98 3.10
CA THR A 20 -26.45 -7.81 2.95
C THR A 20 -25.91 -7.41 4.31
N ALA A 21 -24.72 -7.90 4.65
CA ALA A 21 -23.95 -7.37 5.77
C ALA A 21 -23.65 -5.89 5.49
N ALA A 22 -24.27 -5.01 6.28
CA ALA A 22 -23.98 -3.60 6.28
C ALA A 22 -22.49 -3.37 6.56
N SER A 23 -21.87 -2.51 5.76
CA SER A 23 -20.50 -2.05 5.94
C SER A 23 -20.26 -1.56 7.38
N PRO A 24 -19.22 -2.02 8.09
CA PRO A 24 -18.91 -1.58 9.46
C PRO A 24 -18.27 -0.19 9.52
N TYR A 25 -18.09 0.51 8.40
CA TYR A 25 -17.62 1.88 8.38
C TYR A 25 -18.73 2.85 8.82
N GLY A 26 -18.92 2.92 10.14
CA GLY A 26 -19.69 3.98 10.78
C GLY A 26 -19.09 5.36 10.48
N PRO A 27 -19.89 6.43 10.58
CA PRO A 27 -19.42 7.78 10.33
C PRO A 27 -18.24 8.12 11.24
N SER A 28 -17.14 8.53 10.60
CA SER A 28 -15.96 9.07 11.27
C SER A 28 -16.38 10.12 12.29
N ARG A 29 -16.02 9.91 13.57
CA ARG A 29 -16.22 10.91 14.63
C ARG A 29 -15.38 12.13 14.27
N GLU A 30 -16.03 13.15 13.72
CA GLU A 30 -15.48 14.50 13.66
C GLU A 30 -15.07 14.92 15.07
N LYS A 31 -13.75 15.09 15.29
CA LYS A 31 -13.26 15.75 16.49
C LYS A 31 -13.79 17.19 16.47
N PRO A 32 -14.36 17.70 17.58
CA PRO A 32 -14.76 19.09 17.66
C PRO A 32 -13.55 20.00 17.43
N ALA A 33 -13.65 20.85 16.41
CA ALA A 33 -12.68 21.91 16.15
C ALA A 33 -12.57 22.79 17.40
N THR A 34 -11.42 22.73 18.05
CA THR A 34 -11.12 23.62 19.18
C THR A 34 -10.84 25.00 18.59
N SER A 35 -11.84 25.88 18.68
CA SER A 35 -11.72 27.29 18.34
C SER A 35 -10.81 27.98 19.35
N ILE A 36 -9.56 28.22 18.96
CA ILE A 36 -8.62 29.08 19.68
C ILE A 36 -8.75 30.49 19.11
N ALA A 37 -9.59 31.30 19.77
CA ALA A 37 -9.59 32.74 19.59
C ALA A 37 -8.29 33.31 20.17
N SER A 38 -7.34 33.67 19.31
CA SER A 38 -6.14 34.41 19.69
C SER A 38 -6.38 35.91 19.55
N ALA A 39 -6.11 36.64 20.63
CA ALA A 39 -6.16 38.09 20.69
C ALA A 39 -5.09 38.70 19.75
N ILE A 40 -5.54 39.59 18.87
CA ILE A 40 -4.69 40.39 17.99
C ILE A 40 -4.11 41.54 18.81
N SER A 41 -2.78 41.54 18.99
CA SER A 41 -2.03 42.67 19.55
C SER A 41 -1.63 43.62 18.40
N PRO A 42 -2.06 44.89 18.39
CA PRO A 42 -1.68 45.84 17.36
C PRO A 42 -0.47 46.64 17.85
N ASN A 43 0.74 46.17 17.53
CA ASN A 43 1.95 47.01 17.36
C ASN A 43 3.15 46.08 17.14
N ALA A 44 3.47 45.82 15.88
CA ALA A 44 4.79 45.33 15.49
C ALA A 44 5.27 46.24 14.36
N GLU A 45 6.34 46.99 14.63
CA GLU A 45 7.06 47.79 13.65
C GLU A 45 7.56 46.89 12.52
N ILE A 46 7.38 47.35 11.28
CA ILE A 46 7.80 46.67 10.05
C ILE A 46 9.33 46.79 9.95
N PRO A 47 10.11 45.69 10.05
CA PRO A 47 11.53 45.74 9.77
C PRO A 47 11.75 45.92 8.27
N ALA A 48 12.74 46.74 7.94
CA ALA A 48 13.13 47.09 6.58
C ALA A 48 13.49 45.86 5.73
N GLU A 49 13.13 45.97 4.44
CA GLU A 49 13.55 45.17 3.28
C GLU A 49 14.71 44.20 3.54
N SER A 50 14.34 42.94 3.72
CA SER A 50 15.24 41.79 3.63
C SER A 50 15.65 41.60 2.17
N GLU A 51 16.95 41.64 1.91
CA GLU A 51 17.57 41.34 0.62
C GLU A 51 17.01 40.02 0.04
N ALA A 52 16.60 40.07 -1.22
CA ALA A 52 16.06 38.90 -1.91
C ALA A 52 17.10 37.77 -1.89
N PRO A 53 16.76 36.55 -1.39
CA PRO A 53 17.70 35.44 -1.37
C PRO A 53 18.17 35.15 -2.80
N ALA A 54 19.48 35.01 -2.95
CA ALA A 54 20.11 34.66 -4.22
C ALA A 54 19.44 33.40 -4.79
N ALA A 55 19.02 33.47 -6.05
CA ALA A 55 18.40 32.36 -6.76
C ALA A 55 19.30 31.11 -6.64
N GLU A 56 18.86 30.12 -5.87
CA GLU A 56 19.54 28.85 -5.76
C GLU A 56 19.64 28.25 -7.17
N THR A 57 20.87 28.02 -7.61
CA THR A 57 21.14 27.32 -8.86
C THR A 57 20.46 25.96 -8.76
N PRO A 58 19.61 25.54 -9.72
CA PRO A 58 18.97 24.24 -9.69
C PRO A 58 20.05 23.17 -9.54
N GLY A 59 20.17 22.62 -8.33
CA GLY A 59 21.08 21.52 -8.06
C GLY A 59 20.70 20.39 -9.00
N ALA A 60 21.70 19.83 -9.69
CA ALA A 60 21.50 18.69 -10.57
C ALA A 60 20.60 17.67 -9.86
N GLU A 61 19.42 17.43 -10.42
CA GLU A 61 18.44 16.49 -9.87
C GLU A 61 19.15 15.15 -9.73
N ILE A 62 19.53 14.79 -8.50
CA ILE A 62 20.02 13.45 -8.22
C ILE A 62 18.78 12.58 -8.34
N VAL A 63 18.53 12.10 -9.56
CA VAL A 63 17.53 11.08 -9.84
C VAL A 63 18.03 9.82 -9.13
N SER A 64 17.72 9.72 -7.85
CA SER A 64 18.05 8.57 -7.05
C SER A 64 17.19 7.41 -7.57
N GLN A 65 17.83 6.47 -8.28
CA GLN A 65 17.17 5.33 -8.91
C GLN A 65 17.01 4.18 -7.93
N TRP A 66 16.37 4.45 -6.81
CA TRP A 66 16.07 3.43 -5.82
C TRP A 66 15.10 2.39 -6.40
N LYS A 67 15.29 1.16 -5.96
CA LYS A 67 14.53 -0.01 -6.40
C LYS A 67 13.50 -0.40 -5.36
N SER A 68 12.49 -1.15 -5.79
CA SER A 68 11.60 -1.84 -4.86
C SER A 68 11.45 -3.30 -5.25
N PHE A 69 11.39 -4.15 -4.23
CA PHE A 69 11.37 -5.60 -4.39
C PHE A 69 10.24 -6.23 -3.57
N PHE A 70 9.65 -7.27 -4.14
CA PHE A 70 8.77 -8.21 -3.45
C PHE A 70 9.47 -9.56 -3.37
N LYS A 71 9.59 -10.12 -2.17
CA LYS A 71 10.25 -11.40 -1.90
C LYS A 71 9.25 -12.41 -1.34
N ASN A 72 9.04 -13.49 -2.09
CA ASN A 72 8.15 -14.58 -1.71
C ASN A 72 8.92 -15.68 -0.95
N ASN A 73 8.95 -15.63 0.38
CA ASN A 73 9.55 -16.71 1.18
C ASN A 73 8.55 -17.83 1.50
N CYS A 74 7.33 -17.76 0.98
CA CYS A 74 6.33 -18.78 1.22
C CYS A 74 6.65 -20.09 0.49
N ALA A 75 6.08 -21.19 0.98
CA ALA A 75 6.12 -22.49 0.30
C ALA A 75 5.14 -22.60 -0.89
N PHE A 76 4.40 -21.53 -1.22
CA PHE A 76 3.46 -21.46 -2.34
C PHE A 76 3.76 -20.23 -3.20
N GLY A 77 3.26 -20.22 -4.44
CA GLY A 77 3.44 -19.09 -5.35
C GLY A 77 2.38 -18.01 -5.16
N VAL A 78 2.76 -16.77 -5.48
CA VAL A 78 1.89 -15.58 -5.38
C VAL A 78 1.91 -14.81 -6.68
N TYR A 79 0.82 -14.10 -6.95
CA TYR A 79 0.74 -13.18 -8.07
C TYR A 79 1.05 -11.78 -7.58
N VAL A 80 1.82 -11.02 -8.35
CA VAL A 80 2.26 -9.66 -8.02
C VAL A 80 2.08 -8.74 -9.24
N GLU A 81 1.60 -7.53 -9.01
CA GLU A 81 1.55 -6.45 -10.01
C GLU A 81 1.98 -5.13 -9.37
N ALA A 82 2.80 -4.36 -10.06
CA ALA A 82 3.14 -3.01 -9.65
C ALA A 82 2.27 -1.98 -10.38
N ALA A 83 1.99 -0.87 -9.72
CA ALA A 83 1.42 0.34 -10.27
C ALA A 83 2.20 1.56 -9.75
N ARG A 84 2.14 2.68 -10.47
CA ARG A 84 2.53 4.00 -9.96
C ARG A 84 1.52 5.05 -10.41
N CYS A 85 1.49 6.19 -9.72
CA CYS A 85 0.71 7.33 -10.15
C CYS A 85 1.18 7.87 -11.52
N VAL A 86 0.36 8.74 -12.09
CA VAL A 86 0.66 9.49 -13.32
C VAL A 86 0.74 10.96 -13.03
N ASP A 87 1.71 11.63 -13.64
CA ASP A 87 1.84 13.08 -13.58
C ASP A 87 0.70 13.76 -14.35
N ASP A 88 0.18 13.06 -15.36
CA ASP A 88 -0.95 13.50 -16.19
C ASP A 88 -2.21 12.71 -15.81
N PRO A 89 -3.16 13.33 -15.07
CA PRO A 89 -4.36 12.65 -14.61
C PRO A 89 -5.31 12.23 -15.74
N THR A 90 -5.07 12.65 -16.99
CA THR A 90 -5.84 12.21 -18.16
C THR A 90 -5.38 10.86 -18.71
N LYS A 91 -4.22 10.37 -18.26
CA LYS A 91 -3.65 9.08 -18.67
C LYS A 91 -3.94 8.01 -17.62
N PRO A 92 -4.10 6.74 -18.03
CA PRO A 92 -4.20 5.65 -17.07
C PRO A 92 -2.87 5.47 -16.33
N ALA A 93 -2.96 5.13 -15.05
CA ALA A 93 -1.81 4.72 -14.24
C ALA A 93 -1.06 3.56 -14.92
N PRO A 94 0.27 3.64 -15.11
CA PRO A 94 1.02 2.53 -15.66
C PRO A 94 1.02 1.36 -14.66
N VAL A 95 0.81 0.16 -15.19
CA VAL A 95 0.85 -1.10 -14.45
C VAL A 95 1.86 -2.06 -15.09
N SER A 96 2.49 -2.92 -14.30
CA SER A 96 3.48 -3.89 -14.80
C SER A 96 2.86 -5.10 -15.50
N GLY A 97 1.55 -5.29 -15.34
CA GLY A 97 0.88 -6.57 -15.56
C GLY A 97 1.19 -7.57 -14.43
N VAL A 98 0.26 -8.50 -14.22
CA VAL A 98 0.37 -9.55 -13.21
C VAL A 98 1.49 -10.55 -13.53
N LYS A 99 2.32 -10.86 -12.55
CA LYS A 99 3.42 -11.83 -12.61
C LYS A 99 3.26 -12.89 -11.54
N TYR A 100 3.50 -14.16 -11.89
CA TYR A 100 3.59 -15.25 -10.93
C TYR A 100 4.99 -15.34 -10.34
N ILE A 101 5.07 -15.32 -9.01
CA ILE A 101 6.31 -15.42 -8.23
C ILE A 101 6.29 -16.76 -7.50
N ALA A 102 7.16 -17.66 -7.92
CA ALA A 102 7.31 -18.99 -7.33
C ALA A 102 7.78 -18.90 -5.85
N PRO A 103 7.68 -20.00 -5.07
CA PRO A 103 8.33 -20.11 -3.77
C PRO A 103 9.82 -19.74 -3.83
N GLY A 104 10.27 -18.88 -2.92
CA GLY A 104 11.64 -18.33 -2.89
C GLY A 104 11.94 -17.31 -3.99
N GLY A 105 10.95 -16.94 -4.81
CA GLY A 105 11.11 -16.02 -5.92
C GLY A 105 11.10 -14.55 -5.49
N GLU A 106 11.56 -13.70 -6.40
CA GLU A 106 11.61 -12.25 -6.24
C GLU A 106 10.98 -11.55 -7.45
N PHE A 107 10.34 -10.41 -7.20
CA PHE A 107 9.88 -9.47 -8.20
C PHE A 107 10.51 -8.09 -7.97
N GLU A 108 11.29 -7.61 -8.94
CA GLU A 108 11.75 -6.23 -8.98
C GLU A 108 10.66 -5.36 -9.64
N ASN A 109 10.21 -4.32 -8.96
CA ASN A 109 9.27 -3.36 -9.53
C ASN A 109 9.91 -2.63 -10.71
N PRO A 110 9.30 -2.66 -11.92
CA PRO A 110 9.86 -1.97 -13.08
C PRO A 110 9.82 -0.43 -12.93
N PHE A 111 8.98 0.10 -12.05
CA PHE A 111 8.87 1.52 -11.78
C PHE A 111 9.87 1.95 -10.71
N LYS A 112 10.98 2.56 -11.14
CA LYS A 112 11.88 3.27 -10.22
C LYS A 112 11.13 4.42 -9.56
N HIS A 113 11.28 4.54 -8.26
CA HIS A 113 10.67 5.65 -7.54
C HIS A 113 11.56 6.88 -7.63
N LYS A 114 10.91 8.03 -7.73
CA LYS A 114 11.56 9.33 -7.86
C LYS A 114 11.08 10.21 -6.71
N ASP A 115 11.82 11.28 -6.45
CA ASP A 115 11.42 12.30 -5.50
C ASP A 115 10.39 13.26 -6.12
N ASP A 116 9.23 12.72 -6.49
CA ASP A 116 8.15 13.41 -7.21
C ASP A 116 6.80 13.33 -6.47
N ALA A 117 6.81 12.86 -5.22
CA ALA A 117 5.62 12.55 -4.42
C ALA A 117 4.64 11.57 -5.10
N CYS A 118 5.06 10.89 -6.17
CA CYS A 118 4.22 9.94 -6.85
C CYS A 118 4.10 8.68 -6.00
N SER A 119 2.87 8.23 -5.76
CA SER A 119 2.64 6.97 -5.07
C SER A 119 2.97 5.78 -5.97
N HIS A 120 3.60 4.78 -5.39
CA HIS A 120 3.88 3.48 -5.97
C HIS A 120 3.17 2.43 -5.13
N THR A 121 2.65 1.41 -5.80
CA THR A 121 1.97 0.28 -5.16
C THR A 121 2.49 -1.03 -5.72
N ILE A 122 2.77 -1.99 -4.86
CA ILE A 122 2.94 -3.41 -5.23
C ILE A 122 1.73 -4.17 -4.68
N ARG A 123 0.88 -4.65 -5.59
CA ARG A 123 -0.32 -5.44 -5.30
C ARG A 123 0.01 -6.91 -5.36
N SER A 124 -0.50 -7.68 -4.41
CA SER A 124 -0.20 -9.10 -4.29
C SER A 124 -1.41 -9.91 -3.88
N SER A 125 -1.53 -11.12 -4.44
CA SER A 125 -2.65 -12.02 -4.16
C SER A 125 -2.24 -13.47 -4.39
N THR A 126 -3.00 -14.40 -3.82
CA THR A 126 -2.91 -15.83 -4.15
C THR A 126 -3.66 -16.17 -5.44
N GLN A 127 -4.42 -15.22 -6.00
CA GLN A 127 -5.21 -15.35 -7.22
C GLN A 127 -4.65 -14.47 -8.34
N GLN A 128 -4.81 -14.93 -9.58
CA GLN A 128 -4.24 -14.26 -10.76
C GLN A 128 -5.01 -13.00 -11.18
N ASP A 129 -6.32 -12.96 -10.95
CA ASP A 129 -7.20 -11.91 -11.45
C ASP A 129 -6.99 -10.55 -10.76
N GLN A 130 -6.50 -10.51 -9.51
CA GLN A 130 -6.08 -9.30 -8.76
C GLN A 130 -7.12 -8.16 -8.73
N THR A 131 -8.39 -8.39 -9.06
CA THR A 131 -9.39 -7.33 -9.25
C THR A 131 -10.12 -6.92 -7.98
N ALA A 132 -10.22 -7.78 -6.97
CA ALA A 132 -11.08 -7.52 -5.80
C ALA A 132 -10.54 -8.00 -4.45
N ASN A 133 -9.35 -8.63 -4.44
CA ASN A 133 -8.77 -9.16 -3.21
C ASN A 133 -7.24 -9.14 -3.31
N VAL A 134 -6.66 -7.96 -3.07
CA VAL A 134 -5.22 -7.72 -3.16
C VAL A 134 -4.71 -7.09 -1.88
N TYR A 135 -3.55 -7.58 -1.44
CA TYR A 135 -2.76 -6.96 -0.40
C TYR A 135 -1.78 -5.97 -1.02
N GLN A 136 -1.57 -4.83 -0.38
CA GLN A 136 -0.84 -3.71 -0.95
C GLN A 136 0.37 -3.33 -0.12
N VAL A 137 1.46 -3.03 -0.82
CA VAL A 137 2.59 -2.30 -0.31
C VAL A 137 2.56 -0.95 -1.00
N GLU A 138 2.37 0.12 -0.23
CA GLU A 138 2.28 1.47 -0.75
C GLU A 138 3.47 2.28 -0.26
N TYR A 139 4.01 3.13 -1.15
CA TYR A 139 5.09 4.03 -0.79
C TYR A 139 5.18 5.22 -1.75
N SER A 140 5.72 6.35 -1.27
CA SER A 140 6.01 7.54 -2.09
C SER A 140 7.28 8.21 -1.59
N VAL A 141 7.98 8.93 -2.46
CA VAL A 141 9.18 9.70 -2.07
C VAL A 141 8.95 11.18 -2.25
N ARG A 142 9.26 11.94 -1.21
CA ARG A 142 9.15 13.40 -1.16
C ARG A 142 10.24 14.00 -0.27
N ASP A 143 10.92 15.02 -0.79
CA ASP A 143 11.96 15.79 -0.09
C ASP A 143 13.10 14.88 0.46
N GLY A 144 13.48 13.86 -0.33
CA GLY A 144 14.48 12.85 0.01
C GLY A 144 14.05 11.85 1.08
N ASN A 145 12.76 11.81 1.43
CA ASN A 145 12.19 10.88 2.40
C ASN A 145 11.19 9.96 1.71
N ILE A 146 11.19 8.69 2.10
CA ILE A 146 10.19 7.71 1.67
C ILE A 146 9.15 7.54 2.78
N TRP A 147 7.89 7.64 2.39
CA TRP A 147 6.73 7.25 3.17
C TRP A 147 6.29 5.87 2.70
N TYR A 148 5.96 4.96 3.62
CA TYR A 148 5.60 3.58 3.26
C TYR A 148 4.72 2.89 4.31
N ASP A 149 3.87 1.98 3.83
CA ASP A 149 2.97 1.17 4.67
C ASP A 149 2.65 -0.20 4.04
N LEU A 150 1.94 -0.99 4.84
CA LEU A 150 1.29 -2.23 4.44
C LEU A 150 -0.22 -2.04 4.53
N SER A 151 -0.97 -2.38 3.49
CA SER A 151 -2.41 -2.08 3.40
C SER A 151 -3.22 -3.30 2.96
N ASP A 152 -4.29 -3.59 3.69
CA ASP A 152 -5.28 -4.63 3.40
C ASP A 152 -6.64 -4.04 2.97
N ILE A 153 -6.71 -2.72 2.71
CA ILE A 153 -7.96 -2.01 2.39
C ILE A 153 -8.69 -2.65 1.21
N ASP A 154 -7.95 -3.08 0.19
CA ASP A 154 -8.49 -3.70 -1.04
C ASP A 154 -8.51 -5.24 -0.97
N GLY A 155 -8.25 -5.81 0.22
CA GLY A 155 -8.32 -7.23 0.47
C GLY A 155 -7.20 -7.76 1.36
N HIS A 156 -7.44 -8.93 1.93
CA HIS A 156 -6.54 -9.60 2.86
C HIS A 156 -6.14 -11.03 2.44
N PRO A 157 -5.73 -11.28 1.18
CA PRO A 157 -5.38 -12.63 0.73
C PRO A 157 -4.16 -13.21 1.46
N LEU A 158 -3.41 -12.37 2.17
CA LEU A 158 -2.12 -12.69 2.81
C LEU A 158 -2.12 -12.51 4.33
N LEU A 159 -3.25 -12.15 4.96
CA LEU A 159 -3.29 -11.84 6.39
C LEU A 159 -2.88 -13.03 7.27
N GLN A 160 -3.09 -14.25 6.80
CA GLN A 160 -2.72 -15.48 7.49
C GLN A 160 -1.20 -15.75 7.52
N TYR A 161 -0.37 -14.93 6.88
CA TYR A 161 1.09 -15.09 6.82
C TYR A 161 1.80 -13.91 7.45
N LYS A 162 3.08 -14.10 7.80
CA LYS A 162 3.95 -13.00 8.23
C LYS A 162 4.29 -12.09 7.06
N ARG A 163 4.31 -10.78 7.31
CA ARG A 163 4.54 -9.75 6.30
C ARG A 163 5.46 -8.71 6.88
N SER A 164 6.34 -8.15 6.07
CA SER A 164 7.18 -7.06 6.53
C SER A 164 7.68 -6.19 5.41
N LEU A 165 7.94 -4.94 5.73
CA LEU A 165 8.40 -3.91 4.80
C LEU A 165 9.55 -3.14 5.44
N GLU A 166 10.66 -3.02 4.72
CA GLU A 166 11.81 -2.26 5.19
C GLU A 166 12.41 -1.42 4.07
N VAL A 167 12.98 -0.28 4.46
CA VAL A 167 13.82 0.55 3.59
C VAL A 167 15.27 0.25 3.94
N LYS A 168 16.10 -0.08 2.94
CA LYS A 168 17.52 -0.43 3.06
C LYS A 168 18.40 0.80 3.31
N GLN A 169 18.08 1.53 4.37
CA GLN A 169 18.82 2.68 4.85
C GLN A 169 19.03 2.56 6.36
N VAL A 170 20.14 3.13 6.84
CA VAL A 170 20.46 3.08 8.26
C VAL A 170 19.43 3.88 9.06
N GLY A 171 18.87 3.26 10.10
CA GLY A 171 17.94 3.90 11.01
C GLY A 171 16.47 3.88 10.56
N CYS A 172 16.13 3.20 9.46
CA CYS A 172 14.73 2.99 9.09
C CYS A 172 14.09 1.88 9.93
N GLU A 173 12.93 2.17 10.51
CA GLU A 173 12.12 1.17 11.20
C GLU A 173 11.53 0.16 10.20
N ARG A 174 11.52 -1.12 10.54
CA ARG A 174 10.85 -2.15 9.73
C ARG A 174 9.42 -2.29 10.20
N ILE A 175 8.46 -2.20 9.28
CA ILE A 175 7.08 -2.62 9.55
C ILE A 175 7.07 -4.15 9.57
N PHE A 176 6.59 -4.74 10.66
CA PHE A 176 6.48 -6.19 10.80
C PHE A 176 5.07 -6.55 11.30
N CYS A 177 4.40 -7.40 10.53
CA CYS A 177 3.10 -7.97 10.84
C CYS A 177 3.23 -9.47 11.08
N ASP A 178 2.81 -9.94 12.25
CA ASP A 178 2.69 -11.38 12.48
C ASP A 178 1.48 -11.95 11.69
N ALA A 179 1.46 -13.27 11.55
CA ALA A 179 0.32 -13.96 10.96
C ALA A 179 -0.95 -13.63 11.75
N LYS A 180 -2.02 -13.30 11.03
CA LYS A 180 -3.36 -12.91 11.52
C LYS A 180 -3.43 -11.52 12.18
N GLN A 181 -2.32 -10.80 12.33
CA GLN A 181 -2.34 -9.39 12.70
C GLN A 181 -2.99 -8.57 11.58
N GLY A 182 -3.89 -7.63 11.89
CA GLY A 182 -4.79 -6.96 10.94
C GLY A 182 -6.22 -7.53 10.92
N LEU A 183 -6.42 -8.75 11.44
CA LEU A 183 -7.77 -9.24 11.70
C LEU A 183 -8.34 -8.58 12.97
N ALA A 184 -9.66 -8.40 13.02
CA ALA A 184 -10.34 -7.85 14.19
C ALA A 184 -9.91 -8.56 15.50
N GLY A 185 -9.31 -7.81 16.43
CA GLY A 185 -8.86 -8.31 17.74
C GLY A 185 -7.46 -8.93 17.79
N SER A 186 -6.62 -8.72 16.76
CA SER A 186 -5.32 -9.39 16.62
C SER A 186 -4.10 -8.66 17.24
N GLY A 187 -4.27 -7.47 17.81
CA GLY A 187 -3.17 -6.70 18.43
C GLY A 187 -3.14 -5.25 17.94
N PRO A 188 -2.06 -4.49 18.19
CA PRO A 188 -1.87 -3.20 17.55
C PRO A 188 -1.74 -3.40 16.04
N ASP A 189 -2.46 -2.61 15.25
CA ASP A 189 -2.40 -2.72 13.79
C ASP A 189 -1.01 -2.31 13.30
N CYS A 190 -0.42 -3.16 12.47
CA CYS A 190 0.85 -2.94 11.75
C CYS A 190 0.61 -2.59 10.28
N GLU A 191 -0.66 -2.38 9.93
CA GLU A 191 -1.17 -2.06 8.61
C GLU A 191 -1.82 -0.69 8.63
N TRP A 192 -2.14 -0.13 7.47
CA TRP A 192 -2.81 1.15 7.34
C TRP A 192 -3.93 1.30 8.39
N PRO A 193 -3.95 2.40 9.17
CA PRO A 193 -3.22 3.66 8.98
C PRO A 193 -1.83 3.72 9.64
N TYR A 194 -1.24 2.60 10.06
CA TYR A 194 0.14 2.56 10.50
C TYR A 194 1.08 2.66 9.29
N PHE A 195 1.96 3.66 9.33
CA PHE A 195 2.95 3.91 8.29
C PHE A 195 4.25 4.38 8.93
N GLN A 196 5.31 4.37 8.14
CA GLN A 196 6.62 4.87 8.53
C GLN A 196 7.13 5.91 7.55
N THR A 197 8.12 6.69 8.00
CA THR A 197 8.85 7.62 7.15
C THR A 197 10.34 7.51 7.43
N CYS A 198 11.15 7.44 6.38
CA CYS A 198 12.60 7.35 6.50
C CYS A 198 13.30 8.08 5.36
N LYS A 199 14.63 8.18 5.39
CA LYS A 199 15.41 8.59 4.21
C LYS A 199 15.20 7.59 3.08
N SER A 200 15.02 8.12 1.86
CA SER A 200 14.74 7.31 0.68
C SER A 200 15.86 6.32 0.40
N GLY A 201 15.51 5.11 -0.02
CA GLY A 201 16.42 4.04 -0.37
C GLY A 201 15.67 2.89 -1.01
N ASP A 202 16.37 1.78 -1.29
CA ASP A 202 15.71 0.58 -1.79
C ASP A 202 14.69 0.08 -0.77
N ILE A 203 13.49 -0.29 -1.21
CA ILE A 203 12.42 -0.79 -0.34
C ILE A 203 12.15 -2.27 -0.64
N GLU A 204 12.03 -3.08 0.40
CA GLU A 204 11.86 -4.53 0.26
C GLU A 204 10.68 -5.02 1.10
N PHE A 205 9.74 -5.68 0.41
CA PHE A 205 8.65 -6.41 1.02
C PHE A 205 8.98 -7.90 1.10
N TYR A 206 8.70 -8.51 2.24
CA TYR A 206 8.88 -9.94 2.47
C TYR A 206 7.58 -10.58 2.95
N LEU A 207 7.28 -11.74 2.39
CA LEU A 207 6.14 -12.58 2.76
C LEU A 207 6.63 -13.96 3.25
N CYS A 208 6.12 -14.44 4.40
CA CYS A 208 6.38 -15.76 5.06
C CYS A 208 7.76 -16.06 5.70
#